data_AF-A0A8J4AVF5-F1
#
_entry.id   AF-A0A8J4AVF5-F1
#
_cell.length_a   1.000
_cell.length_b   1.000
_cell.length_c   1.000
_cell.angle_alpha   90.00
_cell.angle_beta   90.00
_cell.angle_gamma   90.00
#
_symmetry.space_group_name_H-M   'P 1'
#
loop_
_entity.id
_entity.type
_entity.pdbx_description
1 polymer ?
#
loop_
_entity_poly.entity_id
_entity_poly.type
_entity_poly.pdbx_seq_one_letter_code
_entity_poly.pdbx_strand_id
1 'polypeptide(L)'
;MFLLDSRQLSPIGSPGGPSQEFHVLGATGNVYTVRINRNPHCSCPDFGKGHLCKHILFVMLRVLRQSPENPVIWQRALLTHEVGEVLGPLAATGNGAGTVDQSVLATERVRQRYAAITSGATVQGSTSGAGGVQRPVEGECPICYENLVASGGGPAEAITFCTSCGNNMHKDCFDRWATSKRSSGQTVTCVYCRAPWKTAAGVLGDNGSWGWNWISAALFGFRDAWAATSCMAEWLAVLACSWSGGADFTLSAYRLHIMSIACVLDLSCIFCSLVASLKPVAFRASPMRLLAAARSSR
;
A
#
# COMPACT_ATOMS: atom_id res chain seq x y z
N MET A 1 10.05 -2.17 24.90
CA MET A 1 11.25 -2.55 24.12
C MET A 1 11.71 -3.87 24.67
N PHE A 2 12.16 -4.77 23.81
CA PHE A 2 12.53 -6.12 24.21
C PHE A 2 13.82 -6.56 23.53
N LEU A 3 14.60 -7.40 24.20
CA LEU A 3 15.79 -8.01 23.62
C LEU A 3 15.39 -9.27 22.85
N LEU A 4 15.84 -9.37 21.60
CA LEU A 4 15.60 -10.55 20.75
C LEU A 4 16.78 -11.53 20.85
N ASP A 5 17.98 -11.00 20.67
CA ASP A 5 19.21 -11.76 20.56
C ASP A 5 20.41 -10.92 21.01
N SER A 6 21.51 -11.59 21.36
CA SER A 6 22.79 -10.95 21.67
C SER A 6 23.95 -11.80 21.19
N ARG A 7 24.95 -11.17 20.59
CA ARG A 7 26.12 -11.84 20.00
C ARG A 7 27.41 -11.19 20.49
N GLN A 8 28.36 -12.02 20.95
CA GLN A 8 29.69 -11.55 21.25
C GLN A 8 30.47 -11.30 19.96
N LEU A 9 31.00 -10.09 19.82
CA LEU A 9 31.83 -9.70 18.67
C LEU A 9 33.32 -9.82 18.99
N SER A 10 33.72 -9.38 20.19
CA SER A 10 35.08 -9.55 20.68
C SER A 10 35.09 -9.86 22.18
N PRO A 11 35.86 -10.87 22.64
CA PRO A 11 35.96 -11.21 24.04
C PRO A 11 36.76 -10.17 24.83
N ILE A 12 36.61 -10.23 26.17
CA ILE A 12 37.42 -9.46 27.11
C ILE A 12 38.89 -9.82 26.91
N GLY A 13 39.76 -8.81 26.79
CA GLY A 13 41.19 -8.98 26.49
C GLY A 13 41.58 -8.82 25.02
N SER A 14 40.62 -8.60 24.11
CA SER A 14 40.94 -8.34 22.69
C SER A 14 41.70 -7.00 22.51
N PRO A 15 42.60 -6.87 21.51
CA PRO A 15 43.39 -5.65 21.29
C PRO A 15 42.56 -4.38 21.06
N GLY A 16 41.38 -4.53 20.45
CA GLY A 16 40.41 -3.44 20.22
C GLY A 16 39.42 -3.22 21.38
N GLY A 17 39.56 -3.96 22.48
CA GLY A 17 38.61 -4.02 23.59
C GLY A 17 37.46 -5.02 23.37
N PRO A 18 36.71 -5.33 24.44
CA PRO A 18 35.53 -6.18 24.35
C PRO A 18 34.39 -5.48 23.60
N SER A 19 33.55 -6.28 22.93
CA SER A 19 32.43 -5.78 22.14
C SER A 19 31.31 -6.82 22.09
N GLN A 20 30.09 -6.36 22.35
CA GLN A 20 28.87 -7.16 22.30
C GLN A 20 27.81 -6.45 21.48
N GLU A 21 27.11 -7.20 20.63
CA GLU A 21 26.00 -6.74 19.81
C GLU A 21 24.67 -7.25 20.37
N PHE A 22 23.65 -6.41 20.34
CA PHE A 22 22.31 -6.68 20.86
C PHE A 22 21.26 -6.28 19.84
N HIS A 23 20.25 -7.13 19.65
CA HIS A 23 19.14 -6.89 18.75
C HIS A 23 17.90 -6.51 19.54
N VAL A 24 17.50 -5.24 19.44
CA VAL A 24 16.45 -4.65 20.28
C VAL A 24 15.19 -4.38 19.45
N LEU A 25 14.07 -4.94 19.88
CA LEU A 25 12.75 -4.68 19.31
C LEU A 25 12.18 -3.36 19.87
N GLY A 26 11.96 -2.40 18.98
CA GLY A 26 11.33 -1.12 19.27
C GLY A 26 9.79 -1.21 19.38
N ALA A 27 9.17 -0.17 19.94
CA ALA A 27 7.71 -0.11 20.11
C ALA A 27 6.93 -0.11 18.77
N THR A 28 7.55 0.33 17.68
CA THR A 28 6.97 0.32 16.33
C THR A 28 7.17 -1.00 15.59
N GLY A 29 7.74 -2.02 16.23
CA GLY A 29 8.04 -3.32 15.61
C GLY A 29 9.35 -3.37 14.79
N ASN A 30 10.09 -2.26 14.72
CA ASN A 30 11.41 -2.24 14.08
C ASN A 30 12.47 -2.86 15.00
N VAL A 31 13.43 -3.58 14.41
CA VAL A 31 14.59 -4.12 15.13
C VAL A 31 15.78 -3.21 14.92
N TYR A 32 16.42 -2.80 16.02
CA TYR A 32 17.63 -1.98 16.00
C TYR A 32 18.81 -2.77 16.56
N THR A 33 19.97 -2.60 15.93
CA THR A 33 21.23 -3.19 16.37
C THR A 33 21.94 -2.20 17.27
N VAL A 34 22.21 -2.62 18.51
CA VAL A 34 22.96 -1.87 19.51
C VAL A 34 24.28 -2.56 19.74
N ARG A 35 25.40 -1.83 19.62
CA ARG A 35 26.74 -2.34 19.91
C ARG A 35 27.28 -1.63 21.14
N ILE A 36 27.68 -2.41 22.14
CA ILE A 36 28.36 -1.93 23.33
C ILE A 36 29.84 -2.28 23.18
N ASN A 37 30.65 -1.24 22.97
CA ASN A 37 32.10 -1.26 22.89
C ASN A 37 32.62 0.10 23.39
N ARG A 38 33.88 0.46 23.12
CA ARG A 38 34.45 1.76 23.50
C ARG A 38 33.68 2.97 22.97
N ASN A 39 32.94 2.84 21.87
CA ASN A 39 32.09 3.89 21.33
C ASN A 39 30.70 3.33 21.01
N PRO A 40 29.81 3.26 22.04
CA PRO A 40 28.48 2.68 21.90
C PRO A 40 27.74 3.21 20.68
N HIS A 41 27.12 2.30 19.92
CA HIS A 41 26.49 2.62 18.64
C HIS A 41 25.11 1.99 18.55
N CYS A 42 24.15 2.70 17.94
CA CYS A 42 22.83 2.16 17.63
C CYS A 42 22.42 2.50 16.20
N SER A 43 21.78 1.56 15.49
CA SER A 43 21.24 1.81 14.14
C SER A 43 19.95 2.65 14.09
N CYS A 44 19.52 3.24 15.21
CA CYS A 44 18.27 3.99 15.25
C CYS A 44 18.46 5.45 14.78
N PRO A 45 17.40 6.09 14.23
CA PRO A 45 17.51 7.46 13.72
C PRO A 45 17.89 8.49 14.78
N ASP A 46 17.51 8.27 16.04
CA ASP A 46 17.85 9.19 17.14
C ASP A 46 19.36 9.20 17.45
N PHE A 47 20.03 8.06 17.27
CA PHE A 47 21.49 7.99 17.42
C PHE A 47 22.19 8.67 16.24
N GLY A 48 21.64 8.54 15.03
CA GLY A 48 22.14 9.25 13.84
C GLY A 48 22.15 10.77 13.98
N LYS A 49 21.35 11.34 14.90
CA LYS A 49 21.37 12.77 15.25
C LYS A 49 22.48 13.16 16.23
N GLY A 50 23.30 12.20 16.67
CA GLY A 50 24.46 12.44 17.54
C GLY A 50 24.17 12.40 19.04
N HIS A 51 23.06 11.82 19.48
CA HIS A 51 22.71 11.65 20.91
C HIS A 51 22.75 10.18 21.35
N LEU A 52 22.91 9.95 22.65
CA LEU A 52 22.60 8.64 23.22
C LEU A 52 21.11 8.37 23.08
N CYS A 53 20.75 7.23 22.52
CA CYS A 53 19.37 6.88 22.28
C CYS A 53 18.84 5.98 23.39
N LYS A 54 17.50 5.94 23.50
CA LYS A 54 16.81 5.04 24.43
C LYS A 54 17.16 3.56 24.27
N HIS A 55 17.61 3.12 23.09
CA HIS A 55 18.00 1.72 22.86
C HIS A 55 19.33 1.39 23.54
N ILE A 56 20.30 2.32 23.54
CA ILE A 56 21.55 2.17 24.31
C ILE A 56 21.24 2.16 25.81
N LEU A 57 20.44 3.12 26.27
CA LEU A 57 20.02 3.20 27.68
C LEU A 57 19.27 1.94 28.13
N PHE A 58 18.38 1.41 27.29
CA PHE A 58 17.68 0.15 27.54
C PHE A 58 18.67 -1.01 27.73
N VAL A 59 19.67 -1.14 26.86
CA VAL A 59 20.69 -2.19 27.00
C VAL A 59 21.48 -2.02 28.29
N MET A 60 21.99 -0.82 28.59
CA MET A 60 22.77 -0.59 29.81
C MET A 60 21.97 -0.86 31.09
N LEU A 61 20.76 -0.31 31.20
CA LEU A 61 19.96 -0.38 32.43
C LEU A 61 19.21 -1.71 32.60
N ARG A 62 18.63 -2.25 31.53
CA ARG A 62 17.71 -3.40 31.62
C ARG A 62 18.37 -4.71 31.24
N VAL A 63 19.22 -4.71 30.22
CA VAL A 63 19.92 -5.93 29.78
C VAL A 63 21.15 -6.18 30.64
N LEU A 64 22.00 -5.17 30.77
CA LEU A 64 23.28 -5.24 31.51
C LEU A 64 23.15 -4.89 32.99
N ARG A 65 21.93 -4.51 33.43
CA ARG A 65 21.59 -4.20 34.82
C ARG A 65 22.55 -3.21 35.49
N GLN A 66 23.07 -2.25 34.73
CA GLN A 66 23.85 -1.16 35.32
C GLN A 66 22.95 -0.33 36.24
N SER A 67 23.47 0.02 37.42
CA SER A 67 22.71 0.84 38.38
C SER A 67 22.47 2.23 37.78
N PRO A 68 21.28 2.84 37.94
CA PRO A 68 20.97 4.17 37.41
C PRO A 68 21.92 5.28 37.89
N GLU A 69 22.64 5.06 38.97
CA GLU A 69 23.61 5.98 39.55
C GLU A 69 25.00 5.87 38.89
N ASN A 70 25.23 4.83 38.08
CA ASN A 70 26.51 4.60 37.40
C ASN A 70 26.68 5.54 36.19
N PRO A 71 27.70 6.42 36.17
CA PRO A 71 27.90 7.39 35.09
C PRO A 71 28.19 6.78 33.73
N VAL A 72 28.63 5.53 33.67
CA VAL A 72 28.91 4.78 32.44
C VAL A 72 27.69 4.71 31.50
N ILE A 73 26.47 4.85 32.04
CA ILE A 73 25.23 4.77 31.26
C ILE A 73 25.04 5.95 30.29
N TRP A 74 25.51 7.15 30.66
CA TRP A 74 25.32 8.37 29.86
C TRP A 74 26.61 8.91 29.22
N GLN A 75 27.70 8.15 29.30
CA GLN A 75 28.94 8.46 28.59
C GLN A 75 28.79 8.15 27.08
N ARG A 76 29.32 9.05 26.23
CA ARG A 76 29.32 8.85 24.76
C ARG A 76 30.39 7.86 24.30
N ALA A 77 31.46 7.75 25.06
CA ALA A 77 32.57 6.85 24.82
C ALA A 77 33.03 6.27 26.16
N LEU A 78 33.37 5.00 26.14
CA LEU A 78 33.76 4.19 27.28
C LEU A 78 35.25 3.83 27.17
N LEU A 79 35.91 3.75 28.32
CA LEU A 79 37.24 3.19 28.46
C LEU A 79 37.19 1.67 28.33
N THR A 80 38.28 1.06 27.89
CA THR A 80 38.32 -0.40 27.66
C THR A 80 37.96 -1.21 28.91
N HIS A 81 38.34 -0.72 30.09
CA HIS A 81 37.99 -1.36 31.36
C HIS A 81 36.51 -1.18 31.72
N GLU A 82 35.92 0.01 31.53
CA GLU A 82 34.49 0.25 31.76
C GLU A 82 33.63 -0.66 30.89
N VAL A 83 34.01 -0.86 29.62
CA VAL A 83 33.32 -1.82 28.73
C VAL A 83 33.45 -3.24 29.26
N GLY A 84 34.63 -3.61 29.76
CA GLY A 84 34.88 -4.92 30.37
C GLY A 84 34.02 -5.16 31.62
N GLU A 85 33.86 -4.16 32.48
CA GLU A 85 33.01 -4.21 33.67
C GLU A 85 31.52 -4.32 33.29
N VAL A 86 31.08 -3.51 32.33
CA VAL A 86 29.70 -3.50 31.84
C VAL A 86 29.31 -4.82 31.17
N LEU A 87 30.23 -5.44 30.42
CA LEU A 87 30.00 -6.72 29.73
C LEU A 87 30.37 -7.95 30.58
N GLY A 88 31.08 -7.77 31.67
CA GLY A 88 31.56 -8.85 32.56
C GLY A 88 30.48 -9.84 32.98
N PRO A 89 29.30 -9.38 33.45
CA PRO A 89 28.20 -10.27 33.82
C PRO A 89 27.71 -11.19 32.69
N LEU A 90 27.70 -10.71 31.44
CA LEU A 90 27.35 -11.53 30.27
C LEU A 90 28.46 -12.50 29.90
N ALA A 91 29.72 -12.05 29.94
CA ALA A 91 30.88 -12.83 29.54
C ALA A 91 31.11 -14.03 30.47
N ALA A 92 30.85 -13.89 31.77
CA ALA A 92 30.99 -14.97 32.74
C ALA A 92 30.03 -16.16 32.50
N THR A 93 28.98 -15.96 31.70
CA THR A 93 27.92 -16.97 31.49
C THR A 93 28.01 -17.66 30.12
N GLY A 94 29.06 -17.39 29.33
CA GLY A 94 29.47 -18.24 28.21
C GLY A 94 28.56 -18.31 26.97
N ASN A 95 27.43 -17.58 26.87
CA ASN A 95 26.63 -17.43 25.63
C ASN A 95 25.52 -16.33 25.69
N GLY A 96 25.65 -15.32 26.55
CA GLY A 96 24.85 -14.07 26.51
C GLY A 96 23.34 -14.13 26.83
N ALA A 97 22.67 -15.27 26.68
CA ALA A 97 21.22 -15.37 26.85
C ALA A 97 20.77 -15.91 28.22
N GLY A 98 21.64 -16.60 28.97
CA GLY A 98 21.27 -17.35 30.18
C GLY A 98 21.03 -16.52 31.45
N THR A 99 21.46 -15.26 31.50
CA THR A 99 21.39 -14.40 32.71
C THR A 99 20.56 -13.13 32.53
N VAL A 100 20.01 -12.91 31.33
CA VAL A 100 19.14 -11.76 31.09
C VAL A 100 17.78 -12.02 31.72
N ASP A 101 17.21 -11.00 32.36
CA ASP A 101 15.87 -11.10 32.93
C ASP A 101 14.86 -11.56 31.88
N GLN A 102 14.03 -12.56 32.22
CA GLN A 102 13.01 -13.05 31.30
C GLN A 102 12.01 -11.94 30.90
N SER A 103 11.79 -10.94 31.77
CA SER A 103 10.95 -9.78 31.47
C SER A 103 11.54 -8.82 30.41
N VAL A 104 12.84 -8.90 30.16
CA VAL A 104 13.54 -8.06 29.19
C VAL A 104 13.57 -8.71 27.81
N LEU A 105 13.51 -10.05 27.77
CA LEU A 105 13.44 -10.82 26.53
C LEU A 105 12.07 -10.67 25.85
N ALA A 106 12.07 -10.65 24.52
CA ALA A 106 10.83 -10.75 23.76
C ALA A 106 10.21 -12.15 23.96
N THR A 107 8.91 -12.28 23.71
CA THR A 107 8.22 -13.57 23.74
C THR A 107 8.94 -14.58 22.86
N GLU A 108 9.00 -15.83 23.33
CA GLU A 108 9.73 -16.91 22.67
C GLU A 108 9.36 -17.07 21.19
N ARG A 109 8.06 -16.99 20.85
CA ARG A 109 7.57 -17.01 19.47
C ARG A 109 8.22 -15.95 18.58
N VAL A 110 8.46 -14.74 19.09
CA VAL A 110 9.06 -13.64 18.33
C VAL A 110 10.55 -13.90 18.13
N ARG A 111 11.24 -14.38 19.16
CA ARG A 111 12.68 -14.72 19.11
C ARG A 111 12.94 -15.84 18.11
N GLN A 112 12.14 -16.91 18.12
CA GLN A 112 12.25 -18.01 17.16
C GLN A 112 12.05 -17.56 15.72
N ARG A 113 11.02 -16.73 15.46
CA ARG A 113 10.79 -16.18 14.12
C ARG A 113 11.92 -15.28 13.67
N TYR A 114 12.44 -14.45 14.57
CA TYR A 114 13.59 -13.61 14.29
C TYR A 114 14.84 -14.44 13.95
N ALA A 115 15.12 -15.47 14.73
CA ALA A 115 16.24 -16.38 14.50
C ALA A 115 16.12 -17.12 13.15
N ALA A 116 14.93 -17.61 12.80
CA ALA A 116 14.67 -18.24 11.52
C ALA A 116 14.96 -17.32 10.32
N ILE A 117 14.50 -16.07 10.39
CA ILE A 117 14.69 -15.09 9.30
C ILE A 117 16.18 -14.69 9.19
N THR A 118 16.86 -14.52 10.33
CA THR A 118 18.23 -13.99 10.37
C THR A 118 19.29 -15.05 10.07
N SER A 119 19.01 -16.32 10.36
CA SER A 119 19.93 -17.45 10.08
C SER A 119 19.92 -17.93 8.62
N GLY A 120 19.09 -17.32 7.76
CA GLY A 120 18.93 -17.76 6.37
C GLY A 120 18.29 -19.16 6.23
N ALA A 121 17.78 -19.72 7.33
CA ALA A 121 17.03 -20.97 7.31
C ALA A 121 15.67 -20.74 6.65
N THR A 122 15.47 -21.31 5.47
CA THR A 122 14.16 -21.41 4.82
C THR A 122 13.22 -22.21 5.72
N VAL A 123 12.36 -21.51 6.46
CA VAL A 123 11.27 -22.16 7.20
C VAL A 123 10.12 -22.43 6.23
N GLN A 124 9.94 -23.71 5.90
CA GLN A 124 8.66 -24.25 5.45
C GLN A 124 7.65 -24.23 6.62
N GLY A 125 6.65 -23.32 6.54
CA GLY A 125 5.34 -23.38 7.23
C GLY A 125 5.30 -23.12 8.75
N SER A 126 4.34 -22.42 9.37
CA SER A 126 3.05 -21.89 8.93
C SER A 126 2.62 -20.68 9.79
N THR A 127 1.86 -19.76 9.15
CA THR A 127 1.10 -18.58 9.63
C THR A 127 1.85 -17.41 10.31
N SER A 128 2.79 -16.84 9.58
CA SER A 128 2.71 -15.39 9.31
C SER A 128 2.30 -15.29 7.85
N GLY A 129 1.08 -14.79 7.59
CA GLY A 129 0.51 -14.75 6.25
C GLY A 129 1.45 -14.07 5.28
N ALA A 130 1.62 -14.70 4.12
CA ALA A 130 2.15 -14.06 2.94
C ALA A 130 1.49 -12.69 2.79
N GLY A 131 2.29 -11.64 2.52
CA GLY A 131 1.72 -10.36 2.10
C GLY A 131 0.71 -10.63 0.99
N GLY A 132 -0.55 -10.29 1.25
CA GLY A 132 -1.70 -10.57 0.39
C GLY A 132 -2.89 -11.24 1.07
N VAL A 133 -2.69 -11.95 2.20
CA VAL A 133 -3.78 -12.71 2.86
C VAL A 133 -4.16 -12.08 4.21
N GLN A 134 -5.48 -11.88 4.40
CA GLN A 134 -6.07 -11.37 5.65
C GLN A 134 -5.75 -12.28 6.84
N ARG A 135 -5.35 -11.70 7.98
CA ARG A 135 -5.15 -12.44 9.25
C ARG A 135 -6.51 -12.71 9.92
N PRO A 136 -6.58 -13.69 10.84
CA PRO A 136 -7.78 -13.88 11.67
C PRO A 136 -8.22 -12.57 12.33
N VAL A 137 -9.53 -12.30 12.30
CA VAL A 137 -10.12 -11.10 12.91
C VAL A 137 -10.16 -11.30 14.41
N GLU A 138 -9.07 -10.96 15.08
CA GLU A 138 -8.90 -11.07 16.52
C GLU A 138 -8.21 -9.80 17.06
N GLY A 139 -8.54 -9.42 18.29
CA GLY A 139 -7.92 -8.27 18.98
C GLY A 139 -8.65 -6.94 18.78
N GLU A 140 -7.96 -5.84 19.11
CA GLU A 140 -8.54 -4.49 19.15
C GLU A 140 -8.09 -3.63 17.96
N CYS A 141 -8.95 -2.70 17.55
CA CYS A 141 -8.67 -1.73 16.51
C CYS A 141 -7.70 -0.65 17.02
N PRO A 142 -6.60 -0.34 16.30
CA PRO A 142 -5.56 0.57 16.77
C PRO A 142 -5.96 2.06 16.71
N ILE A 143 -7.15 2.35 16.18
CA ILE A 143 -7.69 3.71 16.03
C ILE A 143 -8.64 4.04 17.16
N CYS A 144 -9.63 3.18 17.42
CA CYS A 144 -10.64 3.39 18.47
C CYS A 144 -10.37 2.61 19.76
N TYR A 145 -9.44 1.64 19.75
CA TYR A 145 -9.17 0.73 20.86
C TYR A 145 -10.39 -0.13 21.26
N GLU A 146 -11.33 -0.32 20.35
CA GLU A 146 -12.48 -1.21 20.53
C GLU A 146 -12.23 -2.56 19.86
N ASN A 147 -12.94 -3.60 20.33
CA ASN A 147 -12.76 -4.95 19.83
C ASN A 147 -13.21 -5.07 18.36
N LEU A 148 -12.38 -5.72 17.54
CA LEU A 148 -12.68 -6.00 16.14
C LEU A 148 -13.80 -7.04 15.98
N VAL A 149 -14.03 -7.87 17.02
CA VAL A 149 -15.17 -8.77 17.07
C VAL A 149 -16.28 -8.16 17.92
N ALA A 150 -17.53 -8.29 17.46
CA ALA A 150 -18.72 -7.89 18.20
C ALA A 150 -18.83 -8.73 19.48
N SER A 151 -18.26 -8.25 20.58
CA SER A 151 -18.16 -9.00 21.84
C SER A 151 -19.38 -8.80 22.75
N GLY A 152 -20.33 -7.96 22.35
CA GLY A 152 -21.38 -7.44 23.23
C GLY A 152 -22.76 -7.31 22.59
N GLY A 153 -23.11 -8.15 21.62
CA GLY A 153 -24.47 -8.16 21.03
C GLY A 153 -24.82 -6.93 20.16
N GLY A 154 -23.84 -6.08 19.85
CA GLY A 154 -23.97 -5.01 18.85
C GLY A 154 -23.87 -5.53 17.40
N PRO A 155 -24.26 -4.70 16.41
CA PRO A 155 -24.13 -5.07 15.00
C PRO A 155 -22.66 -5.34 14.64
N ALA A 156 -22.42 -6.33 13.78
CA ALA A 156 -21.08 -6.63 13.29
C ALA A 156 -20.54 -5.43 12.49
N GLU A 157 -19.54 -4.75 13.02
CA GLU A 157 -18.88 -3.63 12.34
C GLU A 157 -18.03 -4.14 11.17
N ALA A 158 -18.08 -3.45 10.03
CA ALA A 158 -17.34 -3.86 8.85
C ALA A 158 -15.83 -3.80 9.10
N ILE A 159 -15.11 -4.88 8.80
CA ILE A 159 -13.66 -4.98 8.96
C ILE A 159 -12.97 -4.82 7.60
N THR A 160 -11.91 -4.03 7.58
CA THR A 160 -10.96 -3.90 6.48
C THR A 160 -9.59 -4.42 6.90
N PHE A 161 -8.75 -4.81 5.94
CA PHE A 161 -7.41 -5.31 6.23
C PHE A 161 -6.36 -4.75 5.28
N CYS A 162 -5.13 -4.67 5.78
CA CYS A 162 -4.00 -4.26 4.96
C CYS A 162 -3.52 -5.41 4.08
N THR A 163 -3.43 -5.20 2.77
CA THR A 163 -2.89 -6.20 1.84
C THR A 163 -1.39 -6.50 2.06
N SER A 164 -0.62 -5.56 2.62
CA SER A 164 0.81 -5.74 2.86
C SER A 164 1.11 -6.54 4.13
N CYS A 165 0.45 -6.23 5.26
CA CYS A 165 0.73 -6.89 6.54
C CYS A 165 -0.36 -7.86 7.02
N GLY A 166 -1.56 -7.81 6.42
CA GLY A 166 -2.71 -8.67 6.76
C GLY A 166 -3.47 -8.29 8.02
N ASN A 167 -3.07 -7.23 8.75
CA ASN A 167 -3.76 -6.82 9.98
C ASN A 167 -5.12 -6.18 9.69
N ASN A 168 -6.06 -6.40 10.62
CA ASN A 168 -7.46 -5.97 10.55
C ASN A 168 -7.72 -4.65 11.27
N MET A 169 -8.71 -3.90 10.80
CA MET A 169 -9.18 -2.64 11.38
C MET A 169 -10.67 -2.49 11.07
N HIS A 170 -11.42 -1.73 11.87
CA HIS A 170 -12.75 -1.31 11.43
C HIS A 170 -12.64 -0.44 10.18
N LYS A 171 -13.51 -0.70 9.21
CA LYS A 171 -13.59 0.01 7.93
C LYS A 171 -13.82 1.50 8.19
N ASP A 172 -14.74 1.85 9.07
CA ASP A 172 -15.08 3.24 9.36
C ASP A 172 -13.93 3.99 10.04
N CYS A 173 -13.22 3.33 10.96
CA CYS A 173 -12.02 3.87 11.57
C CYS A 173 -10.93 4.14 10.51
N PHE A 174 -10.71 3.19 9.61
CA PHE A 174 -9.74 3.36 8.53
C PHE A 174 -10.14 4.46 7.54
N ASP A 175 -11.43 4.56 7.19
CA ASP A 175 -11.92 5.58 6.26
C ASP A 175 -11.75 6.99 6.83
N ARG A 176 -11.98 7.18 8.14
CA ARG A 176 -11.69 8.44 8.83
C ARG A 176 -10.19 8.78 8.78
N TRP A 177 -9.33 7.80 9.06
CA TRP A 177 -7.87 7.96 8.95
C TRP A 177 -7.43 8.32 7.54
N ALA A 178 -7.93 7.61 6.53
CA ALA A 178 -7.60 7.85 5.14
C ALA A 178 -8.08 9.22 4.66
N THR A 179 -9.27 9.65 5.08
CA THR A 179 -9.81 10.99 4.80
C THR A 179 -8.94 12.08 5.41
N SER A 180 -8.52 11.93 6.66
CA SER A 180 -7.59 12.86 7.31
C SER A 180 -6.28 12.97 6.53
N LYS A 181 -5.67 11.84 6.12
CA LYS A 181 -4.44 11.87 5.31
C LYS A 181 -4.60 12.56 3.97
N ARG A 182 -5.69 12.29 3.26
CA ARG A 182 -6.00 12.96 1.99
C ARG A 182 -6.19 14.47 2.15
N SER A 183 -6.89 14.90 3.21
CA SER A 183 -7.08 16.33 3.49
C SER A 183 -5.79 17.08 3.79
N SER A 184 -4.76 16.39 4.29
CA SER A 184 -3.41 16.94 4.53
C SER A 184 -2.47 16.78 3.32
N GLY A 185 -2.96 16.33 2.16
CA GLY A 185 -2.14 16.07 0.97
C GLY A 185 -1.15 14.90 1.11
N GLN A 186 -1.35 14.02 2.10
CA GLN A 186 -0.46 12.89 2.36
C GLN A 186 -0.98 11.60 1.70
N THR A 187 -0.06 10.71 1.33
CA THR A 187 -0.41 9.38 0.83
C THR A 187 -1.04 8.53 1.94
N VAL A 188 -2.09 7.80 1.60
CA VAL A 188 -2.76 6.90 2.55
C VAL A 188 -1.85 5.71 2.82
N THR A 189 -1.53 5.49 4.08
CA THR A 189 -0.64 4.42 4.54
C THR A 189 -1.33 3.60 5.63
N CYS A 190 -0.94 2.32 5.73
CA CYS A 190 -1.39 1.44 6.81
C CYS A 190 -0.90 1.94 8.18
N VAL A 191 -1.79 2.05 9.17
CA VAL A 191 -1.40 2.44 10.54
C VAL A 191 -0.47 1.44 11.23
N TYR A 192 -0.51 0.16 10.86
CA TYR A 192 0.38 -0.86 11.43
C TYR A 192 1.78 -0.84 10.81
N CYS A 193 1.86 -1.04 9.49
CA CYS A 193 3.14 -1.28 8.81
C CYS A 193 3.63 -0.08 8.00
N ARG A 194 2.83 0.99 7.89
CA ARG A 194 3.12 2.20 7.10
C ARG A 194 3.33 1.97 5.59
N ALA A 195 3.09 0.75 5.11
CA ALA A 195 3.07 0.49 3.67
C ALA A 195 1.98 1.33 2.98
N PRO A 196 2.20 1.75 1.73
CA PRO A 196 1.17 2.41 0.92
C PRO A 196 -0.10 1.58 0.88
N TRP A 197 -1.24 2.22 1.12
CA TRP A 197 -2.52 1.51 1.16
C TRP A 197 -3.03 1.23 -0.25
N LYS A 198 -3.09 -0.05 -0.61
CA LYS A 198 -3.65 -0.50 -1.89
C LYS A 198 -5.14 -0.78 -1.69
N THR A 199 -6.00 0.14 -2.08
CA THR A 199 -7.43 -0.17 -2.26
C THR A 199 -7.58 -1.09 -3.48
N ALA A 200 -8.62 -1.93 -3.54
CA ALA A 200 -8.96 -2.69 -4.74
C ALA A 200 -9.25 -1.78 -5.96
N ALA A 201 -9.49 -0.49 -5.72
CA ALA A 201 -9.55 0.55 -6.73
C ALA A 201 -8.16 0.93 -7.31
N GLY A 202 -7.06 0.39 -6.80
CA GLY A 202 -5.69 0.64 -7.29
C GLY A 202 -5.32 -0.04 -8.61
N VAL A 203 -6.29 -0.60 -9.35
CA VAL A 203 -6.14 -0.91 -10.79
C VAL A 203 -6.68 0.25 -11.66
N LEU A 204 -7.39 1.22 -11.07
CA LEU A 204 -7.81 2.46 -11.74
C LEU A 204 -7.46 3.63 -10.83
N GLY A 205 -6.26 4.16 -11.06
CA GLY A 205 -5.62 5.18 -10.26
C GLY A 205 -6.50 6.37 -9.89
N ASP A 206 -6.20 6.87 -8.71
CA ASP A 206 -6.63 8.16 -8.18
C ASP A 206 -6.48 9.25 -9.24
N ASN A 207 -7.57 9.95 -9.56
CA ASN A 207 -7.54 11.35 -9.96
C ASN A 207 -8.95 11.95 -9.79
N GLY A 208 -9.15 12.63 -8.66
CA GLY A 208 -10.13 13.70 -8.60
C GLY A 208 -9.62 14.88 -9.39
N SER A 209 -9.88 14.93 -10.69
CA SER A 209 -9.90 16.16 -11.49
C SER A 209 -10.65 15.91 -12.78
N TRP A 210 -11.68 16.72 -13.02
CA TRP A 210 -12.58 16.66 -14.17
C TRP A 210 -11.79 16.81 -15.47
N GLY A 211 -11.75 15.75 -16.29
CA GLY A 211 -11.09 15.77 -17.58
C GLY A 211 -11.22 14.43 -18.27
N TRP A 212 -12.27 14.27 -19.07
CA TRP A 212 -12.28 13.24 -20.11
C TRP A 212 -11.02 13.45 -20.96
N ASN A 213 -10.12 12.46 -21.00
CA ASN A 213 -9.62 11.80 -22.23
C ASN A 213 -8.24 11.09 -22.05
N TRP A 214 -8.07 10.02 -22.85
CA TRP A 214 -6.83 9.37 -23.30
C TRP A 214 -6.07 8.34 -22.43
N ILE A 215 -6.69 7.21 -22.07
CA ILE A 215 -5.98 5.90 -22.11
C ILE A 215 -6.97 4.80 -22.54
N SER A 216 -7.19 4.68 -23.85
CA SER A 216 -7.75 3.47 -24.46
C SER A 216 -7.24 3.36 -25.90
N ALA A 217 -5.92 3.28 -26.06
CA ALA A 217 -5.28 3.02 -27.35
C ALA A 217 -4.34 1.80 -27.33
N ALA A 218 -4.03 1.23 -26.16
CA ALA A 218 -3.10 0.11 -26.06
C ALA A 218 -3.76 -1.28 -26.11
N LEU A 219 -5.10 -1.40 -26.02
CA LEU A 219 -5.80 -2.69 -26.04
C LEU A 219 -6.38 -3.08 -27.41
N PHE A 220 -6.31 -2.23 -28.44
CA PHE A 220 -6.92 -2.52 -29.75
C PHE A 220 -6.04 -2.25 -30.99
N GLY A 221 -4.72 -2.09 -30.85
CA GLY A 221 -3.79 -2.22 -31.98
C GLY A 221 -4.04 -1.33 -33.20
N PHE A 222 -4.54 -0.10 -33.04
CA PHE A 222 -4.69 0.86 -34.14
C PHE A 222 -3.48 1.80 -34.21
N ARG A 223 -2.87 1.93 -35.39
CA ARG A 223 -1.58 2.61 -35.56
C ARG A 223 -1.65 4.10 -35.89
N ASP A 224 -2.82 4.69 -36.17
CA ASP A 224 -2.88 6.12 -36.54
C ASP A 224 -4.11 6.84 -35.98
N ALA A 225 -3.88 7.95 -35.27
CA ALA A 225 -4.85 8.74 -34.50
C ALA A 225 -5.73 9.69 -35.35
N TRP A 226 -5.75 9.55 -36.68
CA TRP A 226 -6.44 10.48 -37.58
C TRP A 226 -7.85 10.04 -38.02
N ALA A 227 -8.25 8.79 -37.73
CA ALA A 227 -9.55 8.25 -38.14
C ALA A 227 -10.65 8.32 -37.07
N ALA A 228 -10.32 8.70 -35.82
CA ALA A 228 -11.31 8.77 -34.73
C ALA A 228 -12.08 10.11 -34.68
N THR A 229 -11.59 11.15 -35.37
CA THR A 229 -12.21 12.48 -35.39
C THR A 229 -13.28 12.65 -36.47
N SER A 230 -13.39 11.74 -37.44
CA SER A 230 -14.38 11.83 -38.52
C SER A 230 -15.77 11.28 -38.17
N CYS A 231 -15.93 10.49 -37.10
CA CYS A 231 -17.25 9.98 -36.69
C CYS A 231 -18.03 10.92 -35.75
N MET A 232 -17.37 11.85 -35.05
CA MET A 232 -18.05 12.80 -34.15
C MET A 232 -18.64 14.02 -34.88
N ALA A 233 -18.20 14.29 -36.11
CA ALA A 233 -18.67 15.44 -36.88
C ALA A 233 -20.08 15.26 -37.50
N GLU A 234 -20.57 14.01 -37.65
CA GLU A 234 -21.93 13.77 -38.16
C GLU A 234 -23.01 13.77 -37.06
N TRP A 235 -22.65 13.60 -35.79
CA TRP A 235 -23.61 13.56 -34.67
C TRP A 235 -24.04 14.95 -34.16
N LEU A 236 -23.21 15.98 -34.33
CA LEU A 236 -23.58 17.35 -33.95
C LEU A 236 -24.54 18.02 -34.94
N ALA A 237 -24.65 17.50 -36.17
CA ALA A 237 -25.58 18.02 -37.17
C ALA A 237 -27.05 17.60 -36.92
N VAL A 238 -27.28 16.43 -36.30
CA VAL A 238 -28.65 15.92 -36.04
C VAL A 238 -29.30 16.60 -34.83
N LEU A 239 -28.52 16.96 -33.80
CA LEU A 239 -29.04 17.67 -32.62
C LEU A 239 -29.32 19.16 -32.88
N ALA A 240 -28.62 19.79 -33.83
CA ALA A 240 -28.82 21.20 -34.15
C ALA A 240 -30.04 21.49 -35.04
N CYS A 241 -30.63 20.46 -35.70
CA CYS A 241 -31.75 20.66 -36.64
C CYS A 241 -33.15 20.52 -36.01
N SER A 242 -33.26 20.18 -34.72
CA SER A 242 -34.56 19.94 -34.08
C SER A 242 -35.07 21.11 -33.22
N TRP A 243 -34.39 22.26 -33.24
CA TRP A 243 -34.79 23.46 -32.49
C TRP A 243 -35.31 24.57 -33.41
N SER A 244 -36.19 24.20 -34.34
CA SER A 244 -37.01 25.14 -35.10
C SER A 244 -38.33 24.46 -35.47
N GLY A 245 -39.27 24.43 -34.54
CA GLY A 245 -40.62 23.91 -34.78
C GLY A 245 -41.32 23.57 -33.48
N GLY A 246 -42.34 24.34 -33.14
CA GLY A 246 -43.11 24.18 -31.91
C GLY A 246 -44.08 23.00 -31.92
N ALA A 247 -44.73 22.85 -30.76
CA ALA A 247 -45.92 22.04 -30.47
C ALA A 247 -45.78 20.51 -30.57
N ASP A 248 -45.65 19.85 -29.42
CA ASP A 248 -46.68 18.93 -28.87
C ASP A 248 -46.08 17.90 -27.88
N PHE A 249 -46.71 17.82 -26.72
CA PHE A 249 -46.16 17.32 -25.46
C PHE A 249 -46.66 15.90 -25.16
N THR A 250 -46.37 14.87 -25.99
CA THR A 250 -46.79 13.48 -25.68
C THR A 250 -45.89 12.36 -26.24
N LEU A 251 -44.55 12.50 -26.23
CA LEU A 251 -43.67 11.39 -26.64
C LEU A 251 -42.31 11.30 -25.90
N SER A 252 -42.27 11.72 -24.64
CA SER A 252 -41.03 11.70 -23.83
C SER A 252 -40.77 10.37 -23.10
N ALA A 253 -41.80 9.58 -22.79
CA ALA A 253 -41.62 8.38 -21.94
C ALA A 253 -41.20 7.10 -22.70
N TYR A 254 -41.55 6.95 -23.98
CA TYR A 254 -41.23 5.72 -24.74
C TYR A 254 -39.80 5.69 -25.28
N ARG A 255 -39.18 6.85 -25.55
CA ARG A 255 -37.80 6.92 -26.07
C ARG A 255 -36.75 6.64 -25.00
N LEU A 256 -37.01 6.93 -23.72
CA LEU A 256 -36.06 6.63 -22.64
C LEU A 256 -35.99 5.12 -22.31
N HIS A 257 -37.09 4.37 -22.45
CA HIS A 257 -37.07 2.94 -22.19
C HIS A 257 -36.31 2.14 -23.26
N ILE A 258 -36.39 2.55 -24.53
CA ILE A 258 -35.67 1.88 -25.63
C ILE A 258 -34.16 2.15 -25.55
N MET A 259 -33.74 3.35 -25.14
CA MET A 259 -32.31 3.69 -24.96
C MET A 259 -31.68 2.98 -23.75
N SER A 260 -32.46 2.61 -22.73
CA SER A 260 -31.96 1.88 -21.57
C SER A 260 -31.77 0.38 -21.86
N ILE A 261 -32.64 -0.22 -22.67
CA ILE A 261 -32.52 -1.64 -23.08
C ILE A 261 -31.39 -1.84 -24.09
N ALA A 262 -31.16 -0.89 -24.99
CA ALA A 262 -30.05 -0.97 -25.96
C ALA A 262 -28.65 -0.88 -25.31
N CYS A 263 -28.56 -0.24 -24.14
CA CYS A 263 -27.32 -0.12 -23.37
C CYS A 263 -26.98 -1.40 -22.58
N VAL A 264 -27.99 -2.24 -22.27
CA VAL A 264 -27.81 -3.47 -21.47
C VAL A 264 -27.50 -4.70 -22.34
N LEU A 265 -27.78 -4.66 -23.64
CA LEU A 265 -27.66 -5.85 -24.51
C LEU A 265 -26.49 -5.82 -25.52
N ASP A 266 -25.62 -4.80 -25.54
CA ASP A 266 -24.40 -4.78 -26.38
C ASP A 266 -24.66 -5.05 -27.89
N LEU A 267 -25.83 -4.66 -28.41
CA LEU A 267 -26.24 -4.90 -29.80
C LEU A 267 -25.73 -3.86 -30.81
N SER A 268 -25.05 -2.80 -30.35
CA SER A 268 -24.42 -1.80 -31.21
C SER A 268 -23.31 -2.42 -32.08
N CYS A 269 -22.66 -3.49 -31.63
CA CYS A 269 -21.64 -4.20 -32.40
C CYS A 269 -22.23 -5.11 -33.49
N ILE A 270 -23.39 -5.73 -33.27
CA ILE A 270 -23.99 -6.68 -34.23
C ILE A 270 -24.56 -5.93 -35.45
N PHE A 271 -25.16 -4.76 -35.24
CA PHE A 271 -25.72 -3.98 -36.35
C PHE A 271 -24.62 -3.41 -37.26
N CYS A 272 -23.45 -3.06 -36.69
CA CYS A 272 -22.32 -2.54 -37.45
C CYS A 272 -21.66 -3.62 -38.33
N SER A 273 -21.57 -4.88 -37.84
CA SER A 273 -21.04 -6.00 -38.63
C SER A 273 -21.97 -6.46 -39.75
N LEU A 274 -23.30 -6.32 -39.62
CA LEU A 274 -24.23 -6.69 -40.69
C LEU A 274 -24.23 -5.69 -41.85
N VAL A 275 -24.11 -4.39 -41.56
CA VAL A 275 -24.05 -3.33 -42.59
C VAL A 275 -22.72 -3.39 -43.36
N ALA A 276 -21.62 -3.80 -42.71
CA ALA A 276 -20.31 -3.95 -43.35
C ALA A 276 -20.19 -5.14 -44.33
N SER A 277 -21.15 -6.08 -44.34
CA SER A 277 -21.15 -7.24 -45.26
C SER A 277 -21.97 -7.05 -46.54
N LEU A 278 -22.68 -5.93 -46.70
CA LEU A 278 -23.36 -5.61 -47.95
C LEU A 278 -22.43 -4.77 -48.84
N LYS A 279 -21.71 -5.46 -49.74
CA LYS A 279 -20.94 -4.80 -50.80
C LYS A 279 -21.87 -3.95 -51.67
N PRO A 280 -21.54 -2.67 -51.94
CA PRO A 280 -22.28 -1.88 -52.90
C PRO A 280 -21.97 -2.38 -54.32
N VAL A 281 -22.99 -2.89 -55.01
CA VAL A 281 -23.00 -2.97 -56.48
C VAL A 281 -23.52 -1.63 -56.97
N ALA A 282 -22.67 -0.80 -57.57
CA ALA A 282 -23.12 0.42 -58.24
C ALA A 282 -22.42 0.62 -59.57
N PHE A 283 -23.27 0.73 -60.58
CA PHE A 283 -23.07 0.90 -62.00
C PHE A 283 -22.13 2.05 -62.39
N ARG A 284 -21.33 1.82 -63.43
CA ARG A 284 -20.62 2.85 -64.19
C ARG A 284 -21.63 3.54 -65.12
N ALA A 285 -21.85 4.85 -64.95
CA ALA A 285 -22.54 5.68 -65.93
C ALA A 285 -21.55 6.67 -66.56
N SER A 286 -21.41 6.60 -67.89
CA SER A 286 -20.60 7.52 -68.70
C SER A 286 -21.34 8.85 -68.91
N PRO A 287 -20.62 9.98 -69.11
CA PRO A 287 -21.24 11.29 -69.28
C PRO A 287 -21.66 11.51 -70.74
N MET A 288 -22.87 12.02 -70.98
CA MET A 288 -23.26 12.58 -72.27
C MET A 288 -23.79 14.00 -72.11
N ARG A 289 -23.35 14.82 -73.07
CA ARG A 289 -23.40 16.28 -73.14
C ARG A 289 -24.82 16.85 -73.19
N LEU A 290 -24.93 18.06 -72.62
CA LEU A 290 -25.93 19.08 -72.92
C LEU A 290 -26.14 19.29 -74.42
N LEU A 291 -27.42 19.33 -74.84
CA LEU A 291 -27.89 20.13 -75.97
C LEU A 291 -29.31 20.63 -75.66
N ALA A 292 -29.49 21.94 -75.82
CA ALA A 292 -30.75 22.67 -75.69
C ALA A 292 -31.51 22.70 -77.03
N ALA A 293 -32.85 22.68 -76.99
CA ALA A 293 -33.82 23.27 -77.93
C ALA A 293 -35.23 22.74 -77.56
N ALA A 294 -36.18 23.56 -77.09
CA ALA A 294 -37.07 24.46 -77.84
C ALA A 294 -38.36 23.80 -78.38
N ARG A 295 -39.53 24.31 -77.92
CA ARG A 295 -40.89 24.29 -78.52
C ARG A 295 -41.56 22.91 -78.73
N SER A 296 -42.89 22.70 -78.74
CA SER A 296 -44.11 23.53 -78.73
C SER A 296 -45.32 22.72 -78.18
N SER A 297 -46.33 23.47 -77.71
CA SER A 297 -47.79 23.21 -77.76
C SER A 297 -48.34 21.78 -77.78
N ARG A 298 -49.23 21.50 -76.82
CA ARG A 298 -50.66 21.37 -77.13
C ARG A 298 -51.50 21.75 -75.92
#